data_AF-A0A7C7VRE5-F1
#
_entry.id   AF-A0A7C7VRE5-F1
#
_cell.length_a   1.000
_cell.length_b   1.000
_cell.length_c   1.000
_cell.angle_alpha   90.00
_cell.angle_beta   90.00
_cell.angle_gamma   90.00
#
_symmetry.space_group_name_H-M   'P 1'
#
loop_
_entity.id
_entity.type
_entity.pdbx_description
1 polymer ?
#
loop_
_entity_poly.entity_id
_entity_poly.type
_entity_poly.pdbx_seq_one_letter_code
_entity_poly.pdbx_strand_id
1 'polypeptide(L)'
;MIPYDIPIATALIISAFLSIHLDENIHAVVSFGGMMVLLSGLYFALGALFAAVFQLAIGVGTIAVFFLAGEMLSSKKRSKQSFKNKVLGVIVATVLSVPSIILGVTPPIQTAPSSISFSEALWRLRGLDLTAQAFVILVISLGVSIILKRRRG
;
A
#
# COMPACT_ATOMS: atom_id res chain seq x y z
N MET A 1 -9.85 28.02 4.78
CA MET A 1 -8.61 27.27 5.09
C MET A 1 -8.66 25.99 4.29
N ILE A 2 -7.72 25.76 3.36
CA ILE A 2 -7.68 24.50 2.61
C ILE A 2 -7.25 23.42 3.62
N PRO A 3 -8.05 22.39 3.87
CA PRO A 3 -7.62 21.31 4.74
C PRO A 3 -6.43 20.60 4.06
N TYR A 4 -5.37 20.32 4.83
CA TYR A 4 -4.08 19.83 4.32
C TYR A 4 -4.15 18.39 3.78
N ASP A 5 -5.26 17.69 4.00
CA ASP A 5 -5.59 16.37 3.48
C ASP A 5 -5.77 16.36 1.95
N ILE A 6 -6.45 17.35 1.37
CA ILE A 6 -6.69 17.45 -0.08
C ILE A 6 -5.40 17.50 -0.90
N PRO A 7 -4.43 18.41 -0.61
CA PRO A 7 -3.19 18.46 -1.39
C PRO A 7 -2.35 17.19 -1.22
N ILE A 8 -2.31 16.59 -0.02
CA ILE A 8 -1.60 15.33 0.23
C ILE A 8 -2.24 14.18 -0.56
N ALA A 9 -3.57 14.07 -0.53
CA ALA A 9 -4.30 13.05 -1.29
C ALA A 9 -4.12 13.22 -2.80
N THR A 10 -4.13 14.46 -3.29
CA THR A 10 -3.88 14.75 -4.71
C THR A 10 -2.47 14.35 -5.12
N ALA A 11 -1.46 14.73 -4.34
CA ALA A 11 -0.07 14.33 -4.57
C ALA A 11 0.10 12.81 -4.54
N LEU A 12 -0.60 12.12 -3.64
CA LEU A 12 -0.60 10.67 -3.53
C LEU A 12 -1.13 10.01 -4.80
N ILE A 13 -2.27 10.46 -5.31
CA ILE A 13 -2.87 9.94 -6.55
C ILE A 13 -1.93 10.17 -7.74
N ILE A 14 -1.32 11.35 -7.84
CA ILE A 14 -0.35 11.66 -8.90
C ILE A 14 0.85 10.71 -8.81
N SER A 15 1.38 10.49 -7.59
CA SER A 15 2.52 9.61 -7.35
C SER A 15 2.19 8.14 -7.69
N ALA A 16 0.98 7.68 -7.35
CA ALA A 16 0.46 6.36 -7.71
C ALA A 16 0.35 6.20 -9.24
N PHE A 17 -0.21 7.20 -9.92
CA PHE A 17 -0.34 7.20 -11.37
C PHE A 17 1.03 7.16 -12.07
N LEU A 18 1.98 7.95 -11.57
CA LEU A 18 3.34 8.01 -12.08
C LEU A 18 4.06 6.66 -11.90
N SER A 19 3.86 6.00 -10.76
CA SER A 19 4.42 4.66 -10.50
C SER A 19 4.01 3.63 -11.55
N ILE A 20 2.80 3.73 -12.12
CA ILE A 20 2.30 2.78 -13.12
C ILE A 20 2.75 3.13 -14.53
N HIS A 21 2.99 4.43 -14.82
CA HIS A 21 3.24 4.92 -16.18
C HIS A 21 4.72 5.11 -16.53
N LEU A 22 5.62 5.08 -15.55
CA LEU A 22 7.04 5.21 -15.79
C LEU A 22 7.62 3.94 -16.43
N ASP A 23 8.25 4.10 -17.60
CA ASP A 23 8.86 3.00 -18.36
C ASP A 23 10.08 2.39 -17.65
N GLU A 24 10.73 3.14 -16.77
CA GLU A 24 11.87 2.68 -15.99
C GLU A 24 11.40 2.21 -14.61
N ASN A 25 11.53 0.91 -14.37
CA ASN A 25 11.05 0.25 -13.17
C ASN A 25 11.64 0.87 -11.88
N ILE A 26 12.88 1.36 -11.91
CA ILE A 26 13.49 2.06 -10.76
C ILE A 26 12.69 3.34 -10.42
N HIS A 27 12.39 4.18 -11.42
CA HIS A 27 11.61 5.39 -11.22
C HIS A 27 10.16 5.07 -10.82
N ALA A 28 9.59 3.99 -11.37
CA ALA A 28 8.27 3.49 -10.98
C ALA A 28 8.22 3.11 -9.49
N VAL A 29 9.23 2.37 -9.00
CA VAL A 29 9.33 1.97 -7.59
C VAL A 29 9.62 3.16 -6.67
N VAL A 30 10.44 4.12 -7.09
CA VAL A 30 10.66 5.36 -6.33
C VAL A 30 9.35 6.15 -6.21
N SER A 31 8.57 6.25 -7.29
CA SER A 31 7.25 6.89 -7.25
C SER A 31 6.29 6.12 -6.33
N PHE A 32 6.33 4.79 -6.33
CA PHE A 32 5.57 3.97 -5.38
C PHE A 32 5.97 4.27 -3.92
N GLY A 33 7.27 4.37 -3.64
CA GLY A 33 7.77 4.77 -2.32
C GLY A 33 7.28 6.16 -1.90
N GLY A 34 7.29 7.12 -2.83
CA GLY A 34 6.73 8.46 -2.62
C GLY A 34 5.25 8.43 -2.26
N MET A 35 4.45 7.64 -2.98
CA MET A 35 3.03 7.41 -2.67
C MET A 35 2.86 6.85 -1.25
N MET A 36 3.69 5.90 -0.83
CA MET A 36 3.63 5.32 0.53
C MET A 36 3.99 6.33 1.64
N VAL A 37 4.96 7.21 1.39
CA VAL A 37 5.29 8.33 2.31
C VAL A 37 4.12 9.30 2.41
N LEU A 38 3.52 9.69 1.28
CA LEU A 38 2.36 10.59 1.27
C LEU A 38 1.15 9.97 1.97
N LEU A 39 0.95 8.66 1.83
CA LEU A 39 -0.10 7.93 2.55
C LEU A 39 0.13 7.91 4.06
N SER A 40 1.38 7.70 4.50
CA SER A 40 1.76 7.85 5.90
C SER A 40 1.49 9.26 6.42
N GLY A 41 1.81 10.28 5.62
CA GLY A 41 1.51 11.67 5.93
C GLY A 41 0.01 11.92 6.07
N LEU A 42 -0.81 11.33 5.19
CA LEU A 42 -2.27 11.42 5.26
C LEU A 42 -2.83 10.74 6.52
N TYR A 43 -2.29 9.57 6.92
CA TYR A 43 -2.68 8.94 8.19
C TYR A 43 -2.34 9.79 9.40
N PHE A 44 -1.16 10.40 9.42
CA PHE A 44 -0.78 11.32 10.50
C PHE A 44 -1.72 12.54 10.57
N ALA A 45 -2.01 13.13 9.40
CA ALA A 45 -2.98 14.20 9.21
C ALA A 45 -4.38 13.84 9.75
N LEU A 46 -4.81 12.60 9.59
CA LEU A 46 -6.10 12.09 10.08
C LEU A 46 -6.07 11.61 11.55
N GLY A 47 -4.97 11.85 12.28
CA GLY A 47 -4.83 11.44 13.69
C GLY A 47 -4.52 9.95 13.90
N ALA A 48 -4.26 9.19 12.84
CA ALA A 48 -3.98 7.76 12.88
C ALA A 48 -2.46 7.49 13.03
N LEU A 49 -1.88 7.90 14.16
CA LEU A 49 -0.42 7.86 14.39
C LEU A 49 0.18 6.44 14.24
N PHE A 50 -0.46 5.43 14.83
CA PHE A 50 0.02 4.05 14.72
C PHE A 50 0.06 3.57 13.25
N ALA A 51 -0.99 3.87 12.48
CA ALA A 51 -1.05 3.51 11.07
C ALA A 51 0.01 4.24 10.25
N ALA A 52 0.27 5.53 10.53
CA ALA A 52 1.32 6.29 9.87
C ALA A 52 2.71 5.67 10.07
N VAL A 53 3.10 5.42 11.32
CA VAL A 53 4.42 4.83 11.63
C VAL A 53 4.56 3.43 11.03
N PHE A 54 3.53 2.61 11.13
CA PHE A 54 3.53 1.26 10.57
C PHE A 54 3.61 1.28 9.04
N GLN A 55 2.89 2.20 8.38
CA GLN A 55 2.93 2.39 6.94
C GLN A 55 4.32 2.82 6.46
N LEU A 56 5.01 3.67 7.21
CA LEU A 56 6.37 4.08 6.89
C LEU A 56 7.34 2.89 7.05
N ALA A 57 7.28 2.17 8.17
CA ALA A 57 8.17 1.04 8.44
C ALA A 57 7.99 -0.13 7.45
N ILE A 58 6.74 -0.54 7.21
CA ILE A 58 6.44 -1.69 6.34
C ILE A 58 6.33 -1.26 4.89
N GLY A 59 5.53 -0.23 4.58
CA GLY A 59 5.28 0.20 3.21
C GLY A 59 6.54 0.75 2.54
N VAL A 60 7.14 1.79 3.14
CA VAL A 60 8.36 2.42 2.59
C VAL A 60 9.59 1.57 2.92
N GLY A 61 9.80 1.27 4.21
CA GLY A 61 11.04 0.65 4.69
C GLY A 61 11.24 -0.79 4.23
N THR A 62 10.18 -1.54 4.00
CA THR A 62 10.27 -2.97 3.64
C THR A 62 9.84 -3.20 2.19
N ILE A 63 8.59 -2.87 1.85
CA ILE A 63 8.00 -3.24 0.56
C ILE A 63 8.66 -2.48 -0.59
N ALA A 64 8.73 -1.14 -0.53
CA ALA A 64 9.31 -0.35 -1.59
C ALA A 64 10.81 -0.65 -1.78
N VAL A 65 11.55 -0.83 -0.68
CA VAL A 65 12.97 -1.19 -0.71
C VAL A 65 13.18 -2.59 -1.31
N PHE A 66 12.38 -3.59 -0.93
CA PHE A 66 12.50 -4.93 -1.53
C PHE A 66 12.11 -4.95 -3.01
N PHE A 67 11.11 -4.18 -3.42
CA PHE A 67 10.80 -4.03 -4.85
C PHE A 67 11.96 -3.39 -5.60
N LEU A 68 12.58 -2.36 -5.02
CA LEU A 68 13.72 -1.69 -5.64
C LEU A 68 14.91 -2.64 -5.77
N ALA A 69 15.24 -3.37 -4.70
CA ALA A 69 16.30 -4.36 -4.71
C ALA A 69 16.02 -5.51 -5.70
N GLY A 70 14.79 -6.02 -5.72
CA GLY A 70 14.36 -7.06 -6.64
C GLY A 70 14.45 -6.62 -8.09
N GLU A 71 14.08 -5.38 -8.39
CA GLU A 71 14.19 -4.81 -9.72
C GLU A 71 15.65 -4.59 -10.13
N MET A 72 16.49 -4.05 -9.25
CA MET A 72 17.92 -3.85 -9.53
C MET A 72 18.67 -5.17 -9.79
N LEU A 73 18.18 -6.28 -9.23
CA LEU A 73 18.72 -7.62 -9.43
C LEU A 73 18.13 -8.35 -10.64
N SER A 74 17.04 -7.85 -11.23
CA SER A 74 16.34 -8.49 -12.34
C SER A 74 16.90 -8.05 -13.69
N SER A 75 16.94 -8.95 -14.67
CA SER A 75 17.34 -8.58 -16.04
C SER A 75 16.23 -7.75 -16.70
N LYS A 76 16.56 -6.54 -17.18
CA LYS A 76 15.62 -5.65 -17.89
C LYS A 76 14.96 -6.38 -19.07
N LYS A 77 13.68 -6.76 -18.92
CA LYS A 77 12.85 -7.23 -20.02
C LYS A 77 11.81 -6.16 -20.33
N ARG A 78 12.04 -5.41 -21.41
CA ARG A 78 11.17 -4.29 -21.79
C ARG A 78 9.89 -4.85 -22.42
N SER A 79 8.86 -5.04 -21.60
CA SER A 79 7.52 -5.35 -22.05
C SER A 79 6.85 -4.05 -22.49
N LYS A 80 6.65 -3.87 -23.80
CA LYS A 80 5.92 -2.70 -24.32
C LYS A 80 4.43 -2.88 -24.01
N GLN A 81 3.90 -2.04 -23.13
CA GLN A 81 2.48 -2.10 -22.76
C GLN A 81 1.61 -1.66 -23.95
N SER A 82 0.81 -2.58 -24.48
CA SER A 82 -0.11 -2.31 -25.59
C SER A 82 -1.18 -1.31 -25.18
N PHE A 83 -1.59 -0.43 -26.09
CA PHE A 83 -2.66 0.56 -25.89
C PHE A 83 -3.96 -0.10 -25.38
N LYS A 84 -4.28 -1.31 -25.88
CA LYS A 84 -5.43 -2.10 -25.42
C LYS A 84 -5.38 -2.39 -23.91
N ASN A 85 -4.19 -2.70 -23.38
CA ASN A 85 -4.02 -3.00 -21.96
C ASN A 85 -4.11 -1.75 -21.09
N LYS A 86 -3.69 -0.59 -21.60
CA LYS A 86 -3.86 0.69 -20.91
C LYS A 86 -5.34 1.08 -20.80
N VAL A 87 -6.07 0.98 -21.91
CA VAL A 87 -7.52 1.26 -21.92
C VAL A 87 -8.28 0.30 -21.01
N LEU A 88 -7.95 -1.00 -21.06
CA LEU A 88 -8.55 -1.98 -20.15
C LEU A 88 -8.26 -1.65 -18.69
N GLY A 89 -7.02 -1.28 -18.36
CA GLY A 89 -6.64 -0.86 -17.01
C GLY A 89 -7.44 0.34 -16.51
N VAL A 90 -7.66 1.35 -17.35
CA VAL A 90 -8.48 2.52 -17.01
C VAL A 90 -9.94 2.14 -16.79
N ILE A 91 -10.52 1.29 -17.66
CA ILE A 91 -11.91 0.83 -17.49
C ILE A 91 -12.06 0.09 -16.16
N VAL A 92 -11.14 -0.83 -15.85
CA VAL A 92 -11.16 -1.57 -14.58
C VAL A 92 -11.02 -0.63 -13.38
N ALA A 93 -10.09 0.33 -13.43
CA ALA A 93 -9.91 1.30 -12.36
C ALA A 93 -11.17 2.16 -12.13
N THR A 94 -11.84 2.59 -13.21
CA THR A 94 -13.10 3.34 -13.12
C THR A 94 -14.23 2.49 -12.55
N VAL A 95 -14.40 1.25 -13.03
CA VAL A 95 -15.43 0.34 -12.52
C VAL A 95 -15.24 0.06 -11.04
N LEU A 96 -13.99 -0.08 -10.58
CA LEU A 96 -13.68 -0.30 -9.16
C LEU A 96 -13.85 0.95 -8.29
N SER A 97 -13.70 2.16 -8.85
CA SER A 97 -13.82 3.41 -8.07
C SER A 97 -15.24 3.94 -7.95
N VAL A 98 -16.09 3.66 -8.96
CA VAL A 98 -17.49 4.15 -9.03
C VAL A 98 -18.32 3.76 -7.80
N PRO A 99 -18.31 2.50 -7.29
CA PRO A 99 -19.09 2.13 -6.12
C PRO A 99 -18.74 2.95 -4.87
N SER A 100 -17.45 3.23 -4.65
CA SER A 100 -16.99 4.02 -3.49
C SER A 100 -17.50 5.47 -3.52
N ILE A 101 -17.69 6.03 -4.72
CA ILE A 101 -18.21 7.40 -4.90
C ILE A 101 -19.73 7.42 -4.75
N ILE A 102 -20.45 6.51 -5.41
CA ILE A 102 -21.92 6.48 -5.43
C ILE A 102 -22.50 6.13 -4.06
N LEU A 103 -21.90 5.15 -3.39
CA LEU A 103 -22.40 4.70 -2.08
C LEU A 103 -22.11 5.71 -0.96
N GLY A 104 -21.33 6.76 -1.24
CA GLY A 104 -21.05 7.83 -0.29
C GLY A 104 -20.62 7.27 1.06
N VAL A 105 -19.75 6.25 1.06
CA VAL A 105 -19.29 5.58 2.28
C VAL A 105 -18.36 6.53 3.01
N THR A 106 -18.94 7.50 3.69
CA THR A 106 -18.31 8.26 4.75
C THR A 106 -18.55 7.46 6.02
N PRO A 107 -17.59 6.62 6.45
CA PRO A 107 -17.73 5.99 7.74
C PRO A 107 -17.89 7.13 8.77
N PRO A 108 -18.86 7.02 9.70
CA PRO A 108 -18.93 7.98 10.78
C PRO A 108 -17.56 8.01 11.45
N ILE A 109 -17.00 9.22 11.65
CA ILE A 109 -15.78 9.39 12.43
C ILE A 109 -16.13 8.96 13.84
N GLN A 110 -15.94 7.67 14.14
CA GLN A 110 -16.03 7.15 15.48
C GLN A 110 -14.82 7.71 16.21
N THR A 111 -15.05 8.81 16.93
CA THR A 111 -14.25 9.15 18.08
C THR A 111 -14.37 7.96 19.03
N ALA A 112 -13.40 7.05 18.98
CA ALA A 112 -13.39 5.88 19.84
C ALA A 112 -13.66 6.36 21.28
N PRO A 113 -14.61 5.75 22.01
CA PRO A 113 -14.75 6.06 23.42
C PRO A 113 -13.38 5.86 24.07
N SER A 114 -12.96 6.86 24.85
CA SER A 114 -11.64 6.98 25.50
C SER A 114 -11.29 5.85 26.47
N SER A 115 -12.08 4.78 26.53
CA SER A 115 -11.97 3.72 27.52
C SER A 115 -11.11 2.53 27.08
N ILE A 116 -10.80 2.36 25.79
CA ILE A 116 -10.02 1.19 25.31
C ILE A 116 -8.86 1.66 24.42
N SER A 117 -7.65 1.22 24.75
CA SER A 117 -6.45 1.50 23.94
C SER A 117 -6.48 0.76 22.60
N PHE A 118 -5.79 1.28 21.58
CA PHE A 118 -5.71 0.62 20.26
C PHE A 118 -5.19 -0.83 20.33
N SER A 119 -4.16 -1.08 21.15
CA SER A 119 -3.62 -2.44 21.37
C SER A 119 -4.68 -3.37 21.96
N GLU A 120 -5.43 -2.90 22.95
CA GLU A 120 -6.48 -3.68 23.56
C GLU A 120 -7.65 -3.92 22.59
N ALA A 121 -8.00 -2.93 21.76
CA ALA A 121 -8.98 -3.12 20.69
C ALA A 121 -8.52 -4.18 19.68
N LEU A 122 -7.25 -4.18 19.28
CA LEU A 122 -6.69 -5.20 18.38
C LEU A 122 -6.77 -6.60 18.98
N TRP A 123 -6.32 -6.78 20.22
CA TRP A 123 -6.31 -8.11 20.85
C TRP A 123 -7.70 -8.59 21.25
N ARG A 124 -8.55 -7.71 21.78
CA ARG A 124 -9.86 -8.09 22.35
C ARG A 124 -10.95 -8.19 21.31
N LEU A 125 -10.96 -7.33 20.28
CA LEU A 125 -12.00 -7.32 19.25
C LEU A 125 -11.55 -8.00 17.95
N ARG A 126 -10.24 -7.97 17.64
CA ARG A 126 -9.70 -8.48 16.37
C ARG A 126 -8.53 -9.47 16.57
N GLY A 127 -8.43 -10.09 17.74
CA GLY A 127 -7.32 -10.98 18.08
C GLY A 127 -7.25 -12.20 17.16
N LEU A 128 -8.41 -12.72 16.75
CA LEU A 128 -8.51 -13.82 15.79
C LEU A 128 -7.96 -13.41 14.41
N ASP A 129 -8.37 -12.25 13.90
CA ASP A 129 -7.89 -11.71 12.62
C ASP A 129 -6.37 -11.48 12.66
N LEU A 130 -5.85 -10.91 13.75
CA LEU A 130 -4.42 -10.68 13.96
C LEU A 130 -3.63 -12.00 13.97
N THR A 131 -4.14 -13.01 14.68
CA THR A 131 -3.49 -14.34 14.75
C THR A 131 -3.52 -15.04 13.40
N ALA A 132 -4.64 -14.97 12.68
CA ALA A 132 -4.75 -15.51 11.33
C ALA A 132 -3.78 -14.82 10.37
N GLN A 133 -3.66 -13.49 10.43
CA GLN A 133 -2.70 -12.74 9.61
C GLN A 133 -1.25 -13.10 9.93
N ALA A 134 -0.91 -13.27 11.22
CA ALA A 134 0.41 -13.73 11.63
C ALA A 134 0.73 -15.13 11.06
N PHE A 135 -0.25 -16.03 11.05
CA PHE A 135 -0.11 -17.35 10.42
C PHE A 135 0.12 -17.24 8.90
N VAL A 136 -0.60 -16.36 8.19
CA VAL A 136 -0.37 -16.12 6.77
C VAL A 136 1.07 -15.64 6.50
N ILE A 137 1.57 -14.69 7.30
CA ILE A 137 2.94 -14.19 7.18
C ILE A 137 3.97 -15.32 7.40
N LEU A 138 3.74 -16.18 8.39
CA LEU A 138 4.58 -17.35 8.65
C LEU A 138 4.61 -18.30 7.44
N VAL A 139 3.45 -18.63 6.89
CA VAL A 139 3.33 -19.54 5.72
C VAL A 139 4.05 -18.95 4.50
N ILE A 140 3.87 -17.65 4.23
CA ILE A 140 4.57 -16.97 3.12
C ILE A 140 6.08 -17.00 3.35
N SER A 141 6.55 -16.68 4.57
CA SER A 141 7.97 -16.69 4.93
C SER A 141 8.62 -18.07 4.73
N LEU A 142 7.95 -19.13 5.19
CA LEU A 142 8.38 -20.52 4.97
C LEU A 142 8.42 -20.87 3.49
N GLY A 143 7.39 -20.51 2.73
CA GLY A 143 7.34 -20.72 1.29
C GLY A 143 8.53 -20.09 0.56
N VAL A 144 8.82 -18.82 0.86
CA VAL A 144 9.98 -18.11 0.30
C VAL A 144 11.29 -18.80 0.70
N SER A 145 11.45 -19.18 1.97
CA SER A 145 12.66 -19.86 2.47
C SER A 145 12.91 -21.20 1.76
N ILE A 146 11.87 -22.02 1.58
CA ILE A 146 11.95 -23.29 0.86
C ILE A 146 12.34 -23.08 -0.61
N ILE A 147 11.73 -22.10 -1.29
CA ILE A 147 12.05 -21.77 -2.68
C ILE A 147 13.52 -21.32 -2.82
N LEU A 148 13.98 -20.44 -1.92
CA LEU A 148 15.36 -19.96 -1.93
C LEU A 148 16.36 -21.08 -1.63
N LYS A 149 16.05 -21.99 -0.70
CA LYS A 149 16.88 -23.17 -0.42
C LYS A 149 16.98 -24.08 -1.64
N ARG A 150 15.87 -24.32 -2.34
CA ARG A 150 15.82 -25.19 -3.54
C ARG A 150 16.61 -24.62 -4.72
N ARG A 151 16.72 -23.29 -4.86
CA ARG A 151 17.49 -22.66 -5.94
C ARG A 151 19.01 -22.60 -5.69
N ARG A 152 19.46 -22.88 -4.45
CA ARG A 152 20.88 -22.85 -4.07
C ARG A 152 21.56 -24.23 -4.15
N GLY A 153 20.80 -25.33 -4.24
CA GLY A 153 21.31 -26.68 -4.48
C GLY A 153 21.06 -27.09 -5.91
#